data_AF-A0A916CU84-F1
#
_entry.id   AF-A0A916CU84-F1
#
_cell.length_a   1.000
_cell.length_b   1.000
_cell.length_c   1.000
_cell.angle_alpha   90.00
_cell.angle_beta   90.00
_cell.angle_gamma   90.00
#
_symmetry.space_group_name_H-M   'P 1'
#
loop_
_entity.id
_entity.type
_entity.pdbx_description
1 polymer ?
#
loop_
_entity_poly.entity_id
_entity_poly.type
_entity_poly.pdbx_seq_one_letter_code
_entity_poly.pdbx_strand_id
1 'polypeptide(L)'
;MQKDHPKRTERSDGPAGRVLRSGRAWAILLCVTAFGVAADLLTKWAAFEHLGDSPVRVSRAAVLTAATPMDTLPRPIPVKEVIPSVLELTLVLNPGAVFGIGAGKRFVFIAFTGFALAFAMFLFARWTTRRDWLSHAALGLLISGGLGNLYDRLIFACVRDFLHPLPNVRLPFGWAWPWGGHEVWPYVSNVADLFLIIGIGALVWRTLKPLKDETTAGRAAT
;
A
#
# COMPACT_ATOMS: atom_id res chain seq x y z
N MET A 1 -50.05 37.45 20.91
CA MET A 1 -48.70 37.58 20.32
C MET A 1 -47.83 36.44 20.83
N GLN A 2 -47.80 35.33 20.08
CA GLN A 2 -47.00 34.16 20.43
C GLN A 2 -45.65 34.32 19.71
N LYS A 3 -44.56 34.41 20.46
CA LYS A 3 -43.20 34.54 19.91
C LYS A 3 -42.80 33.21 19.29
N ASP A 4 -42.66 33.20 17.96
CA ASP A 4 -41.99 32.13 17.23
C ASP A 4 -40.52 32.06 17.67
N HIS A 5 -40.16 30.96 18.32
CA HIS A 5 -38.76 30.59 18.48
C HIS A 5 -38.31 29.89 17.19
N PRO A 6 -37.30 30.42 16.45
CA PRO A 6 -36.80 29.73 15.28
C PRO A 6 -36.14 28.42 15.72
N LYS A 7 -36.67 27.30 15.20
CA LYS A 7 -36.07 25.97 15.31
C LYS A 7 -34.63 26.08 14.80
N ARG A 8 -33.68 26.00 15.72
CA ARG A 8 -32.26 25.83 15.43
C ARG A 8 -32.15 24.58 14.55
N THR A 9 -31.77 24.78 13.30
CA THR A 9 -31.48 23.70 12.36
C THR A 9 -30.39 22.83 12.98
N GLU A 10 -30.77 21.68 13.51
CA GLU A 10 -29.84 20.61 13.82
C GLU A 10 -29.21 20.21 12.48
N ARG A 11 -28.04 20.79 12.17
CA ARG A 11 -27.12 20.16 11.23
C ARG A 11 -26.85 18.79 11.80
N SER A 12 -27.31 17.76 11.10
CA SER A 12 -26.96 16.38 11.38
C SER A 12 -25.45 16.22 11.23
N ASP A 13 -24.71 16.47 12.32
CA ASP A 13 -23.28 16.20 12.43
C ASP A 13 -23.12 14.67 12.55
N GLY A 14 -23.44 13.98 11.46
CA GLY A 14 -23.25 12.55 11.32
C GLY A 14 -21.77 12.19 11.50
N PRO A 15 -21.45 10.90 11.72
CA PRO A 15 -20.09 10.43 12.01
C PRO A 15 -19.02 10.99 11.05
N ALA A 16 -19.37 11.13 9.76
CA ALA A 16 -18.50 11.66 8.72
C ALA A 16 -18.11 13.14 8.90
N GLY A 17 -19.05 13.97 9.35
CA GLY A 17 -18.78 15.38 9.67
C GLY A 17 -17.85 15.55 10.87
N ARG A 18 -17.74 14.52 11.73
CA ARG A 18 -16.82 14.54 12.85
C ARG A 18 -15.38 14.31 12.38
N VAL A 19 -15.05 13.21 11.70
CA VAL A 19 -13.64 12.94 11.34
C VAL A 19 -13.06 13.99 10.39
N LEU A 20 -13.83 14.45 9.41
CA LEU A 20 -13.36 15.45 8.43
C LEU A 20 -12.96 16.79 9.05
N ARG A 21 -13.55 17.15 10.21
CA ARG A 21 -13.20 18.36 10.98
C ARG A 21 -12.06 18.13 11.98
N SER A 22 -11.50 16.93 12.08
CA SER A 22 -10.44 16.60 13.05
C SER A 22 -9.05 16.82 12.46
N GLY A 23 -8.39 17.90 12.88
CA GLY A 23 -7.01 18.18 12.47
C GLY A 23 -6.05 17.05 12.80
N ARG A 24 -6.22 16.39 13.97
CA ARG A 24 -5.41 15.23 14.36
C ARG A 24 -5.60 14.03 13.44
N ALA A 25 -6.82 13.77 12.98
CA ALA A 25 -7.09 12.64 12.07
C ALA A 25 -6.38 12.84 10.72
N TRP A 26 -6.52 14.05 10.15
CA TRP A 26 -5.81 14.45 8.94
C TRP A 26 -4.30 14.45 9.12
N ALA A 27 -3.79 14.97 10.25
CA ALA A 27 -2.35 14.97 10.51
C ALA A 27 -1.78 13.55 10.49
N ILE A 28 -2.43 12.59 11.14
CA ILE A 28 -1.98 11.19 11.11
C ILE A 28 -2.01 10.63 9.68
N LEU A 29 -3.14 10.80 8.98
CA LEU A 29 -3.29 10.32 7.61
C LEU A 29 -2.21 10.88 6.69
N LEU A 30 -2.01 12.20 6.72
CA LEU A 30 -1.08 12.91 5.84
C LEU A 30 0.38 12.63 6.20
N CYS A 31 0.74 12.62 7.49
CA CYS A 31 2.10 12.32 7.92
C CYS A 31 2.49 10.88 7.56
N VAL A 32 1.62 9.90 7.82
CA VAL A 32 1.88 8.51 7.45
C VAL A 32 1.94 8.36 5.93
N THR A 33 1.05 9.04 5.20
CA THR A 33 1.07 9.00 3.73
C THR A 33 2.37 9.58 3.17
N ALA A 34 2.77 10.77 3.61
CA ALA A 34 3.96 11.45 3.13
C ALA A 34 5.23 10.67 3.47
N PHE A 35 5.34 10.17 4.71
CA PHE A 35 6.44 9.31 5.11
C PHE A 35 6.49 8.04 4.27
N GLY A 36 5.36 7.36 4.08
CA GLY A 36 5.30 6.12 3.31
C GLY A 36 5.69 6.33 1.84
N VAL A 37 5.19 7.37 1.18
CA VAL A 37 5.57 7.68 -0.21
C VAL A 37 7.08 7.99 -0.28
N ALA A 38 7.60 8.80 0.64
CA ALA A 38 9.02 9.11 0.67
C ALA A 38 9.88 7.86 0.88
N ALA A 39 9.50 6.99 1.84
CA ALA A 39 10.20 5.75 2.13
C ALA A 39 10.20 4.79 0.93
N ASP A 40 9.06 4.60 0.27
CA ASP A 40 8.98 3.74 -0.93
C ASP A 40 9.85 4.28 -2.07
N LEU A 41 9.71 5.57 -2.41
CA LEU A 41 10.47 6.15 -3.52
C LEU A 41 11.97 6.19 -3.24
N LEU A 42 12.36 6.49 -1.99
CA LEU A 42 13.77 6.51 -1.57
C LEU A 42 14.37 5.11 -1.60
N THR A 43 13.66 4.10 -1.12
CA THR A 43 14.18 2.72 -1.10
C THR A 43 14.26 2.12 -2.51
N LYS A 44 13.29 2.41 -3.39
CA LYS A 44 13.38 2.08 -4.82
C LYS A 44 14.57 2.75 -5.50
N TRP A 45 14.78 4.04 -5.24
CA TRP A 45 15.96 4.75 -5.74
C TRP A 45 17.24 4.11 -5.22
N ALA A 46 17.34 3.88 -3.91
CA ALA A 46 18.54 3.32 -3.28
C ALA A 46 18.88 1.93 -3.82
N ALA A 47 17.88 1.06 -4.03
CA ALA A 47 18.07 -0.27 -4.60
C ALA A 47 18.63 -0.18 -6.03
N PHE A 48 18.02 0.62 -6.89
CA PHE A 48 18.46 0.74 -8.29
C PHE A 48 19.78 1.51 -8.44
N GLU A 49 20.14 2.36 -7.49
CA GLU A 49 21.41 3.10 -7.50
C GLU A 49 22.59 2.25 -6.99
N HIS A 50 22.37 1.38 -5.98
CA HIS A 50 23.49 0.77 -5.22
C HIS A 50 23.54 -0.76 -5.23
N LEU A 51 22.56 -1.47 -5.78
CA LEU A 51 22.54 -2.94 -5.67
C LEU A 51 23.53 -3.64 -6.63
N GLY A 52 23.81 -3.04 -7.78
CA GLY A 52 24.79 -3.54 -8.75
C GLY A 52 26.10 -2.76 -8.71
N ASP A 53 27.08 -3.22 -9.50
CA ASP A 53 28.39 -2.55 -9.65
C ASP A 53 28.29 -1.14 -10.26
N SER A 54 27.17 -0.83 -10.90
CA SER A 54 26.88 0.47 -11.49
C SER A 54 25.39 0.81 -11.34
N PRO A 55 25.04 2.10 -11.22
CA PRO A 55 23.64 2.52 -11.10
C PRO A 55 22.76 2.07 -12.28
N VAL A 56 21.63 1.46 -11.97
CA VAL A 56 20.64 1.00 -12.96
C VAL A 56 19.64 2.12 -13.24
N ARG A 57 19.79 2.77 -14.40
CA ARG A 57 18.89 3.85 -14.85
C ARG A 57 17.69 3.27 -15.62
N VAL A 58 16.49 3.44 -15.07
CA VAL A 58 15.24 3.01 -15.73
C VAL A 58 14.73 4.11 -16.64
N SER A 59 14.74 3.89 -17.95
CA SER A 59 14.18 4.81 -18.94
C SER A 59 12.78 4.39 -19.34
N ARG A 60 11.80 5.29 -19.20
CA ARG A 60 10.41 5.08 -19.66
C ARG A 60 10.35 4.70 -21.13
N ALA A 61 11.15 5.36 -21.98
CA ALA A 61 11.17 5.08 -23.41
C ALA A 61 11.64 3.65 -23.68
N ALA A 62 12.74 3.23 -23.04
CA ALA A 62 13.26 1.88 -23.16
C ALA A 62 12.25 0.82 -22.69
N VAL A 63 11.58 1.05 -21.55
CA VAL A 63 10.55 0.15 -21.02
C VAL A 63 9.36 0.00 -21.97
N LEU A 64 8.95 1.08 -22.64
CA LEU A 64 7.82 1.04 -23.58
C LEU A 64 8.16 0.37 -24.91
N THR A 65 9.43 0.36 -25.32
CA THR A 65 9.88 -0.29 -26.56
C THR A 65 10.33 -1.74 -26.38
N ALA A 66 10.71 -2.12 -25.15
CA ALA A 66 11.16 -3.47 -24.86
C ALA A 66 10.01 -4.50 -24.93
N ALA A 67 10.32 -5.74 -25.29
CA ALA A 67 9.35 -6.83 -25.28
C ALA A 67 8.84 -7.09 -23.85
N THR A 68 9.76 -7.07 -22.88
CA THR A 68 9.44 -7.03 -21.45
C THR A 68 10.28 -5.95 -20.75
N PRO A 69 9.79 -5.33 -19.67
CA PRO A 69 10.60 -4.37 -18.92
C PRO A 69 11.92 -4.97 -18.41
N MET A 70 11.94 -6.28 -18.12
CA MET A 70 13.13 -7.00 -17.68
C MET A 70 14.25 -7.02 -18.71
N ASP A 71 13.96 -6.83 -19.99
CA ASP A 71 14.98 -6.78 -21.05
C ASP A 71 15.81 -5.49 -20.99
N THR A 72 15.36 -4.50 -20.22
CA THR A 72 16.09 -3.23 -20.01
C THR A 72 17.08 -3.28 -18.84
N LEU A 73 17.09 -4.37 -18.07
CA LEU A 73 18.00 -4.54 -16.93
C LEU A 73 19.34 -5.16 -17.36
N PRO A 74 20.45 -4.86 -16.66
CA PRO A 74 21.73 -5.50 -16.91
C PRO A 74 21.68 -7.01 -16.65
N ARG A 75 22.60 -7.75 -17.29
CA ARG A 75 22.78 -9.19 -17.12
C ARG A 75 24.22 -9.46 -16.66
N PRO A 76 24.45 -10.21 -15.56
CA PRO A 76 23.43 -10.78 -14.66
C PRO A 76 22.63 -9.70 -13.90
N ILE A 77 21.41 -10.06 -13.45
CA ILE A 77 20.60 -9.16 -12.62
C ILE A 77 21.33 -8.97 -11.28
N PRO A 78 21.46 -7.74 -10.77
CA PRO A 78 22.06 -7.50 -9.45
C PRO A 78 21.24 -8.16 -8.34
N VAL A 79 21.93 -8.95 -7.52
CA VAL A 79 21.35 -9.69 -6.39
C VAL A 79 22.26 -9.52 -5.17
N LYS A 80 21.66 -9.31 -4.00
CA LYS A 80 22.35 -9.27 -2.71
C LYS A 80 21.54 -9.99 -1.64
N GLU A 81 22.10 -11.07 -1.11
CA GLU A 81 21.57 -11.72 0.08
C GLU A 81 21.79 -10.83 1.31
N VAL A 82 20.73 -10.54 2.06
CA VAL A 82 20.78 -9.73 3.29
C VAL A 82 20.71 -10.61 4.52
N ILE A 83 19.75 -11.54 4.52
CA ILE A 83 19.60 -12.56 5.56
C ILE A 83 19.39 -13.90 4.85
N PRO A 84 20.28 -14.88 5.04
CA PRO A 84 20.20 -16.16 4.35
C PRO A 84 18.82 -16.81 4.48
N SER A 85 18.24 -17.18 3.33
CA SER A 85 16.91 -17.80 3.20
C SER A 85 15.72 -16.99 3.76
N VAL A 86 15.93 -15.73 4.15
CA VAL A 86 14.87 -14.87 4.70
C VAL A 86 14.64 -13.63 3.84
N LEU A 87 15.72 -12.97 3.39
CA LEU A 87 15.63 -11.75 2.61
C LEU A 87 16.80 -11.63 1.62
N GLU A 88 16.45 -11.54 0.35
CA GLU A 88 17.33 -11.18 -0.75
C GLU A 88 16.84 -9.86 -1.37
N LEU A 89 17.78 -9.04 -1.84
CA LEU A 89 17.48 -7.90 -2.69
C LEU A 89 17.82 -8.26 -4.13
N THR A 90 16.88 -8.07 -5.05
CA THR A 90 17.06 -8.42 -6.47
C THR A 90 16.26 -7.49 -7.36
N LEU A 91 16.86 -6.89 -8.40
CA LEU A 91 16.15 -5.89 -9.20
C LEU A 91 15.15 -6.53 -10.16
N VAL A 92 13.88 -6.11 -10.07
CA VAL A 92 12.81 -6.51 -10.96
C VAL A 92 12.04 -5.30 -11.47
N LEU A 93 11.72 -5.29 -12.76
CA LEU A 93 10.82 -4.31 -13.37
C LEU A 93 9.49 -4.99 -13.69
N ASN A 94 8.49 -4.68 -12.89
CA ASN A 94 7.17 -5.29 -12.97
C ASN A 94 6.25 -4.47 -13.90
N PRO A 95 5.79 -5.00 -15.06
CA PRO A 95 4.89 -4.29 -15.98
C PRO A 95 3.48 -4.02 -15.39
N GLY A 96 3.22 -4.46 -14.16
CA GLY A 96 1.92 -4.44 -13.51
C GLY A 96 1.28 -5.82 -13.45
N ALA A 97 2.01 -6.92 -13.60
CA ALA A 97 1.41 -8.23 -13.41
C ALA A 97 1.25 -8.50 -11.91
N VAL A 98 0.01 -8.71 -11.46
CA VAL A 98 -0.25 -9.34 -10.16
C VAL A 98 -0.43 -10.82 -10.46
N PHE A 99 0.50 -11.67 -10.01
CA PHE A 99 0.52 -13.11 -10.31
C PHE A 99 0.62 -13.47 -11.82
N GLY A 100 1.30 -12.66 -12.64
CA GLY A 100 1.43 -12.91 -14.09
C GLY A 100 0.20 -12.52 -14.92
N ILE A 101 -0.92 -12.12 -14.29
CA ILE A 101 -2.14 -11.70 -15.00
C ILE A 101 -2.06 -10.21 -15.33
N GLY A 102 -2.22 -9.87 -16.60
CA GLY A 102 -2.35 -8.47 -17.04
C GLY A 102 -1.06 -7.78 -17.50
N ALA A 103 -0.02 -8.52 -17.89
CA ALA A 103 1.11 -7.96 -18.63
C ALA A 103 0.61 -7.10 -19.81
N GLY A 104 1.12 -5.88 -19.95
CA GLY A 104 0.67 -4.91 -20.96
C GLY A 104 -0.62 -4.13 -20.60
N LYS A 105 -1.33 -4.48 -19.52
CA LYS A 105 -2.56 -3.78 -19.08
C LYS A 105 -2.30 -2.65 -18.08
N ARG A 106 -1.20 -1.90 -18.27
CA ARG A 106 -0.78 -0.78 -17.39
C ARG A 106 -1.93 0.16 -17.00
N PHE A 107 -2.76 0.56 -17.97
CA PHE A 107 -3.89 1.47 -17.73
C PHE A 107 -4.95 0.89 -16.80
N VAL A 108 -5.16 -0.43 -16.80
CA VAL A 108 -6.07 -1.10 -15.86
C VAL A 108 -5.55 -0.95 -14.44
N PHE A 109 -4.24 -1.13 -14.21
CA PHE A 109 -3.64 -0.97 -12.88
C PHE A 109 -3.62 0.48 -12.41
N ILE A 110 -3.41 1.44 -13.32
CA ILE A 110 -3.53 2.88 -13.01
C ILE A 110 -4.96 3.19 -12.57
N ALA A 111 -5.95 2.78 -13.35
CA ALA A 111 -7.36 3.01 -13.04
C ALA A 111 -7.78 2.34 -11.73
N PHE A 112 -7.39 1.07 -11.52
CA PHE A 112 -7.63 0.32 -10.30
C PHE A 112 -7.00 1.01 -9.08
N THR A 113 -5.76 1.47 -9.19
CA THR A 113 -5.09 2.18 -8.09
C THR A 113 -5.81 3.50 -7.80
N GLY A 114 -6.20 4.27 -8.83
CA GLY A 114 -7.00 5.48 -8.66
C GLY A 114 -8.32 5.24 -7.92
N PHE A 115 -9.03 4.16 -8.30
CA PHE A 115 -10.25 3.73 -7.60
C PHE A 115 -9.97 3.35 -6.14
N ALA A 116 -8.94 2.54 -5.89
CA ALA A 116 -8.57 2.13 -4.53
C ALA A 116 -8.21 3.32 -3.63
N LEU A 117 -7.50 4.32 -4.15
CA LEU A 117 -7.17 5.55 -3.44
C LEU A 117 -8.43 6.37 -3.11
N ALA A 118 -9.34 6.53 -4.08
CA ALA A 118 -10.62 7.20 -3.86
C ALA A 118 -11.47 6.45 -2.81
N PHE A 119 -11.47 5.11 -2.85
CA PHE A 119 -12.15 4.28 -1.89
C PHE A 119 -11.53 4.38 -0.49
N ALA A 120 -10.21 4.41 -0.36
CA ALA A 120 -9.52 4.63 0.93
C ALA A 120 -9.90 6.00 1.53
N MET A 121 -9.96 7.05 0.72
CA MET A 121 -10.43 8.37 1.17
C MET A 121 -11.91 8.38 1.55
N PHE A 122 -12.75 7.63 0.84
CA PHE A 122 -14.14 7.43 1.21
C PHE A 122 -14.25 6.71 2.57
N LEU A 123 -13.48 5.65 2.80
CA LEU A 123 -13.44 4.95 4.09
C LEU A 123 -12.98 5.87 5.21
N PHE A 124 -11.92 6.65 4.98
CA PHE A 124 -11.47 7.69 5.92
C PHE A 124 -12.63 8.62 6.27
N ALA A 125 -13.31 9.19 5.28
CA ALA A 125 -14.37 10.16 5.49
C ALA A 125 -15.63 9.57 6.15
N ARG A 126 -15.99 8.32 5.83
CA ARG A 126 -17.32 7.78 6.15
C ARG A 126 -17.34 6.75 7.26
N TRP A 127 -16.24 6.02 7.47
CA TRP A 127 -16.18 4.86 8.36
C TRP A 127 -15.23 5.02 9.54
N THR A 128 -14.37 6.05 9.54
CA THR A 128 -13.50 6.32 10.69
C THR A 128 -14.09 7.39 11.60
N THR A 129 -13.65 7.39 12.87
CA THR A 129 -14.04 8.42 13.86
C THR A 129 -12.82 9.22 14.28
N ARG A 130 -13.01 10.41 14.88
CA ARG A 130 -11.90 11.29 15.29
C ARG A 130 -10.83 10.61 16.16
N ARG A 131 -11.22 9.59 16.94
CA ARG A 131 -10.34 8.85 17.87
C ARG A 131 -9.71 7.61 17.24
N ASP A 132 -10.09 7.24 16.03
CA ASP A 132 -9.70 6.00 15.37
C ASP A 132 -8.32 6.09 14.68
N TRP A 133 -7.30 6.43 15.47
CA TRP A 133 -5.96 6.70 14.98
C TRP A 133 -5.35 5.53 14.20
N LEU A 134 -5.66 4.29 14.58
CA LEU A 134 -5.16 3.09 13.90
C LEU A 134 -5.70 3.01 12.47
N SER A 135 -7.00 3.27 12.27
CA SER A 135 -7.59 3.31 10.92
C SER A 135 -7.02 4.46 10.09
N HIS A 136 -6.77 5.63 10.69
CA HIS A 136 -6.15 6.75 9.96
C HIS A 136 -4.72 6.39 9.51
N ALA A 137 -3.92 5.77 10.37
CA ALA A 137 -2.57 5.33 10.02
C ALA A 137 -2.60 4.22 8.97
N ALA A 138 -3.47 3.22 9.13
CA ALA A 138 -3.61 2.14 8.17
C ALA A 138 -4.05 2.63 6.78
N LEU A 139 -5.04 3.53 6.71
CA LEU A 139 -5.44 4.18 5.46
C LEU A 139 -4.31 5.02 4.87
N GLY A 140 -3.50 5.68 5.70
CA GLY A 140 -2.30 6.39 5.25
C GLY A 140 -1.28 5.45 4.60
N LEU A 141 -1.07 4.26 5.17
CA LEU A 141 -0.23 3.22 4.58
C LEU A 141 -0.79 2.74 3.24
N LEU A 142 -2.10 2.45 3.16
CA LEU A 142 -2.78 2.07 1.90
C LEU A 142 -2.57 3.12 0.81
N ILE A 143 -2.81 4.39 1.15
CA ILE A 143 -2.68 5.50 0.22
C ILE A 143 -1.22 5.66 -0.20
N SER A 144 -0.27 5.58 0.73
CA SER A 144 1.15 5.69 0.41
C SER A 144 1.64 4.59 -0.52
N GLY A 145 1.27 3.32 -0.27
CA GLY A 145 1.65 2.19 -1.12
C GLY A 145 1.03 2.30 -2.51
N GLY A 146 -0.25 2.70 -2.58
CA GLY A 146 -0.92 2.98 -3.85
C GLY A 146 -0.24 4.09 -4.64
N LEU A 147 0.09 5.22 -3.99
CA LEU A 147 0.75 6.36 -4.63
C LEU A 147 2.17 6.04 -5.09
N GLY A 148 2.96 5.31 -4.29
CA GLY A 148 4.33 4.93 -4.65
C GLY A 148 4.39 4.04 -5.89
N ASN A 149 3.51 3.03 -5.96
CA ASN A 149 3.40 2.19 -7.15
C ASN A 149 2.71 2.89 -8.34
N LEU A 150 1.80 3.83 -8.09
CA LEU A 150 1.21 4.66 -9.15
C LEU A 150 2.24 5.60 -9.76
N TYR A 151 3.09 6.24 -8.95
CA TYR A 151 4.18 7.09 -9.40
C TYR A 151 5.07 6.35 -10.39
N ASP A 152 5.56 5.18 -10.01
CA ASP A 152 6.42 4.37 -10.88
C ASP A 152 5.73 4.01 -12.19
N ARG A 153 4.45 3.58 -12.13
CA ARG A 153 3.67 3.30 -13.34
C ARG A 153 3.53 4.51 -14.23
N LEU A 154 3.41 5.73 -13.70
CA LEU A 154 3.29 6.94 -14.52
C LEU A 154 4.63 7.35 -15.13
N ILE A 155 5.70 7.32 -14.34
CA ILE A 155 7.03 7.82 -14.69
C ILE A 155 7.85 6.80 -15.49
N PHE A 156 7.88 5.54 -15.09
CA PHE A 156 8.73 4.50 -15.69
C PHE A 156 7.97 3.49 -16.55
N ALA A 157 6.63 3.57 -16.61
CA ALA A 157 5.75 2.62 -17.28
C ALA A 157 5.76 1.18 -16.70
N CYS A 158 6.46 0.97 -15.58
CA CYS A 158 6.54 -0.26 -14.81
C CYS A 158 6.73 0.08 -13.33
N VAL A 159 6.67 -0.90 -12.43
CA VAL A 159 6.97 -0.78 -11.01
C VAL A 159 8.36 -1.33 -10.73
N ARG A 160 9.16 -0.60 -9.95
CA ARG A 160 10.50 -1.04 -9.51
C ARG A 160 10.37 -1.88 -8.25
N ASP A 161 10.64 -3.17 -8.38
CA ASP A 161 10.62 -4.14 -7.29
C ASP A 161 12.05 -4.55 -6.94
N PHE A 162 12.30 -4.82 -5.66
CA PHE A 162 13.63 -5.15 -5.15
C PHE A 162 13.67 -6.03 -3.90
N LEU A 163 12.56 -6.22 -3.19
CA LEU A 163 12.48 -7.05 -1.99
C LEU A 163 12.05 -8.47 -2.37
N HIS A 164 12.90 -9.47 -2.12
CA HIS A 164 12.54 -10.88 -2.29
C HIS A 164 12.57 -11.60 -0.93
N PRO A 165 11.41 -11.72 -0.27
CA PRO A 165 11.27 -12.50 0.95
C PRO A 165 11.39 -14.01 0.68
N LEU A 166 11.94 -14.74 1.65
CA LEU A 166 12.01 -16.20 1.69
C LEU A 166 12.52 -16.85 0.39
N PRO A 167 13.64 -16.36 -0.17
CA PRO A 167 14.19 -16.91 -1.41
C PRO A 167 14.53 -18.40 -1.22
N ASN A 168 14.18 -19.23 -2.21
CA ASN A 168 14.41 -20.69 -2.21
C ASN A 168 13.70 -21.49 -1.11
N VAL A 169 12.85 -20.88 -0.28
CA VAL A 169 12.05 -21.60 0.71
C VAL A 169 10.86 -22.25 0.01
N ARG A 170 10.71 -23.57 0.14
CA ARG A 170 9.69 -24.35 -0.56
C ARG A 170 8.49 -24.69 0.31
N LEU A 171 7.33 -24.83 -0.32
CA LEU A 171 6.12 -25.33 0.32
C LEU A 171 6.36 -26.73 0.91
N PRO A 172 5.75 -27.04 2.06
CA PRO A 172 5.89 -28.36 2.67
C PRO A 172 5.23 -29.44 1.80
N PHE A 173 5.59 -30.70 2.03
CA PHE A 173 4.99 -31.88 1.39
C PHE A 173 5.09 -31.92 -0.13
N GLY A 174 6.03 -31.19 -0.73
CA GLY A 174 6.21 -31.13 -2.18
C GLY A 174 5.06 -30.42 -2.91
N TRP A 175 4.24 -29.63 -2.19
CA TRP A 175 3.15 -28.87 -2.78
C TRP A 175 3.67 -27.85 -3.80
N ALA A 176 2.82 -27.55 -4.77
CA ALA A 176 3.03 -26.51 -5.76
C ALA A 176 1.81 -25.58 -5.76
N TRP A 177 2.02 -24.32 -6.09
CA TRP A 177 0.91 -23.39 -6.28
C TRP A 177 0.07 -23.79 -7.51
N PRO A 178 -1.24 -23.44 -7.54
CA PRO A 178 -2.12 -23.73 -8.68
C PRO A 178 -1.61 -23.16 -10.01
N TRP A 179 -0.79 -22.12 -9.95
CA TRP A 179 -0.21 -21.42 -11.10
C TRP A 179 1.25 -21.83 -11.36
N GLY A 180 1.73 -22.87 -10.68
CA GLY A 180 3.09 -23.39 -10.79
C GLY A 180 4.07 -22.85 -9.73
N GLY A 181 5.16 -23.59 -9.54
CA GLY A 181 6.22 -23.25 -8.59
C GLY A 181 6.03 -23.91 -7.21
N HIS A 182 7.16 -24.18 -6.56
CA HIS A 182 7.20 -24.79 -5.23
C HIS A 182 7.66 -23.82 -4.14
N GLU A 183 8.00 -22.59 -4.49
CA GLU A 183 8.47 -21.59 -3.53
C GLU A 183 7.31 -21.03 -2.71
N VAL A 184 7.54 -20.81 -1.42
CA VAL A 184 6.58 -20.15 -0.53
C VAL A 184 6.30 -18.74 -1.01
N TRP A 185 7.33 -18.05 -1.51
CA TRP A 185 7.24 -16.66 -1.95
C TRP A 185 8.00 -16.44 -3.27
N PRO A 186 7.36 -16.70 -4.42
CA PRO A 186 8.02 -16.62 -5.72
C PRO A 186 8.11 -15.20 -6.31
N TYR A 187 7.68 -14.17 -5.57
CA TYR A 187 7.53 -12.81 -6.10
C TYR A 187 8.46 -11.81 -5.42
N VAL A 188 9.03 -10.92 -6.23
CA VAL A 188 9.78 -9.75 -5.76
C VAL A 188 8.80 -8.58 -5.65
N SER A 189 8.91 -7.80 -4.58
CA SER A 189 8.02 -6.69 -4.25
C SER A 189 8.81 -5.44 -3.87
N ASN A 190 8.13 -4.44 -3.32
CA ASN A 190 8.76 -3.24 -2.77
C ASN A 190 8.13 -2.79 -1.45
N VAL A 191 8.59 -1.66 -0.93
CA VAL A 191 8.12 -1.10 0.35
C VAL A 191 6.67 -0.63 0.26
N ALA A 192 6.22 -0.11 -0.89
CA ALA A 192 4.81 0.20 -1.10
C ALA A 192 3.90 -1.04 -0.94
N ASP A 193 4.29 -2.21 -1.47
CA ASP A 193 3.51 -3.44 -1.29
C ASP A 193 3.47 -3.90 0.17
N LEU A 194 4.58 -3.76 0.89
CA LEU A 194 4.64 -4.01 2.33
C LEU A 194 3.65 -3.10 3.10
N PHE A 195 3.57 -1.81 2.75
CA PHE A 195 2.60 -0.89 3.36
C PHE A 195 1.15 -1.27 3.05
N LEU A 196 0.85 -1.74 1.83
CA LEU A 196 -0.48 -2.26 1.49
C LEU A 196 -0.83 -3.45 2.40
N ILE A 197 0.06 -4.42 2.55
CA ILE A 197 -0.16 -5.61 3.40
C ILE A 197 -0.38 -5.20 4.87
N ILE A 198 0.49 -4.37 5.42
CA ILE A 198 0.40 -3.91 6.82
C ILE A 198 -0.90 -3.14 7.05
N GLY A 199 -1.23 -2.20 6.17
CA GLY A 199 -2.44 -1.39 6.34
C GLY A 199 -3.73 -2.20 6.18
N ILE A 200 -3.77 -3.16 5.25
CA ILE A 200 -4.91 -4.09 5.12
C ILE A 200 -5.03 -4.93 6.39
N GLY A 201 -3.93 -5.52 6.87
CA GLY A 201 -3.90 -6.31 8.09
C GLY A 201 -4.36 -5.50 9.32
N ALA A 202 -3.93 -4.24 9.42
CA ALA A 202 -4.33 -3.35 10.51
C ALA A 202 -5.83 -3.00 10.46
N LEU A 203 -6.40 -2.76 9.27
CA LEU A 203 -7.84 -2.51 9.11
C LEU A 203 -8.67 -3.76 9.42
N VAL A 204 -8.25 -4.94 8.95
CA VAL A 204 -8.90 -6.22 9.28
C VAL A 204 -8.85 -6.48 10.78
N TRP A 205 -7.69 -6.29 11.41
CA TRP A 205 -7.58 -6.41 12.86
C TRP A 205 -8.50 -5.45 13.62
N ARG A 206 -8.62 -4.22 13.11
CA ARG A 206 -9.46 -3.18 13.69
C ARG A 206 -10.95 -3.48 13.57
N THR A 207 -11.40 -4.14 12.50
CA THR A 207 -12.79 -4.56 12.33
C THR A 207 -13.15 -5.77 13.17
N LEU A 208 -12.18 -6.65 13.44
CA LEU A 208 -12.36 -7.82 14.32
C LEU A 208 -12.44 -7.47 15.81
N LYS A 209 -11.97 -6.29 16.23
CA LYS A 209 -12.10 -5.81 17.61
C LYS A 209 -13.37 -4.97 17.80
N PRO A 210 -14.41 -5.47 18.51
CA PRO A 210 -15.56 -4.64 18.87
C PRO A 210 -15.10 -3.46 19.73
N LEU A 211 -15.76 -2.31 19.56
CA LEU A 211 -15.56 -1.16 20.43
C LEU A 211 -15.87 -1.61 21.87
N LYS A 212 -15.01 -1.27 22.83
CA LYS A 212 -15.37 -1.40 24.24
C LYS A 212 -16.54 -0.47 24.48
N ASP A 213 -17.74 -1.02 24.63
CA ASP A 213 -18.92 -0.27 25.01
C ASP A 213 -18.67 0.33 26.41
N GLU A 214 -18.56 1.65 26.49
CA GLU A 214 -18.49 2.37 27.77
C GLU A 214 -19.83 2.28 28.56
N THR A 215 -20.85 1.63 28.01
CA THR A 215 -22.18 1.47 28.61
C THR A 215 -22.19 0.66 29.91
N THR A 216 -21.16 -0.16 30.18
CA THR A 216 -21.10 -0.94 31.43
C THR A 216 -20.52 -0.15 32.62
N ALA A 217 -19.83 0.97 32.39
CA ALA A 217 -19.25 1.76 33.47
C ALA A 217 -20.29 2.59 34.26
N GLY A 218 -21.45 2.88 33.66
CA GLY A 218 -22.52 3.66 34.32
C GLY A 218 -23.52 2.84 35.14
N ARG A 219 -23.50 1.49 35.04
CA ARG A 219 -24.45 0.61 35.76
C ARG A 219 -23.89 -0.01 37.05
N ALA A 220 -22.59 0.16 37.32
CA ALA A 220 -21.96 -0.30 38.55
C ALA A 220 -21.84 0.79 39.63
N ALA A 221 -22.38 1.99 39.36
CA ALA A 221 -22.34 3.16 40.26
C ALA A 221 -23.71 3.54 40.85
N THR A 222 -24.69 2.62 40.81
CA THR A 222 -25.98 2.74 41.52
C THR A 222 -26.01 1.79 42.70
#